data_AF-V4B4H0-F1
#
_entry.id   AF-V4B4H0-F1
#
_cell.length_a   1.000
_cell.length_b   1.000
_cell.length_c   1.000
_cell.angle_alpha   90.00
_cell.angle_beta   90.00
_cell.angle_gamma   90.00
#
_symmetry.space_group_name_H-M   'P 1'
#
loop_
_entity.id
_entity.type
_entity.pdbx_description
1 polymer ?
#
loop_
_entity_poly.entity_id
_entity_poly.type
_entity_poly.pdbx_seq_one_letter_code
_entity_poly.pdbx_strand_id
1 'polypeptide(L)'
;MNERPTFTNLPANLTIKEDAPEGKVITVLSFTDPDPYQDIEPICSVWPASEKYKFTFESNSNKLKLADDINEPEPLDYETTNQYKITCILYDGYLYNEDAYVNLAVLDVNEEPIFKEESYSCSLYESEIGVSQCDLDLTVTDPDSDKLDLVLLSGNNSERFSLINNDKKLTFGINYDVDDNAMPTDVLLTAGAVDEHGLTGTTKIAITVKDVNDNTPEFTSSVTSFVVSETQELGALGTVTALDKDSGANGEVTYTVQGGSQALGYVSLVGDGGITYSSKYPQSMGGKSETILIEAKDKGYPVKSSTGTVIVTFQPYSTTTTTTTTQTIIITQAASSSSSSSSSSSSYFDNSASIGLLAALLSLLLLGAAAALTYCLCCRAGGRCAGSQKTTHSDKVTRTYRDDYYRDSRYYDRDYDRRSDIDYDDRRDRYDRRRGDRYDASREGSPYSASQVKLLGPRDLPRVV
;
A
#
# COMPACT_ATOMS: atom_id res chain seq x y z
N MET A 1 74.49 14.47 35.70
CA MET A 1 73.79 15.52 34.93
C MET A 1 72.44 14.91 34.62
N ASN A 2 71.35 15.67 34.58
CA ASN A 2 70.10 15.12 34.06
C ASN A 2 70.37 14.67 32.62
N GLU A 3 70.20 13.38 32.33
CA GLU A 3 70.23 12.84 30.98
C GLU A 3 68.87 13.12 30.33
N ARG A 4 68.47 12.39 29.28
CA ARG A 4 67.15 12.58 28.68
C ARG A 4 66.39 11.27 28.64
N PRO A 5 65.07 11.27 28.93
CA PRO A 5 64.25 10.11 28.67
C PRO A 5 64.23 9.84 27.16
N THR A 6 64.21 8.56 26.77
CA THR A 6 64.23 8.14 25.36
C THR A 6 63.21 7.06 25.06
N PHE A 7 62.58 7.11 23.89
CA PHE A 7 61.72 6.02 23.42
C PHE A 7 62.55 4.81 22.98
N THR A 8 62.29 3.65 23.58
CA THR A 8 62.91 2.36 23.21
C THR A 8 62.05 1.54 22.26
N ASN A 9 60.74 1.77 22.24
CA ASN A 9 59.82 1.24 21.24
C ASN A 9 58.75 2.27 20.90
N LEU A 10 58.91 2.92 19.74
CA LEU A 10 57.90 3.75 19.11
C LEU A 10 57.90 3.44 17.59
N PRO A 11 56.93 2.66 17.07
CA PRO A 11 56.84 2.39 15.64
C PRO A 11 56.46 3.68 14.89
N ALA A 12 57.28 4.07 13.91
CA ALA A 12 57.09 5.32 13.16
C ALA A 12 55.78 5.34 12.34
N ASN A 13 55.32 4.17 11.89
CA ASN A 13 54.06 4.01 11.16
C ASN A 13 53.26 2.84 11.77
N LEU A 14 51.96 3.04 11.92
CA LEU A 14 50.98 2.04 12.37
C LEU A 14 49.75 2.07 11.48
N THR A 15 48.96 0.99 11.56
CA THR A 15 47.69 0.85 10.83
C THR A 15 46.61 0.34 11.78
N ILE A 16 45.42 0.92 11.70
CA ILE A 16 44.20 0.44 12.38
C ILE A 16 43.04 0.47 11.39
N LYS A 17 42.14 -0.51 11.43
CA LYS A 17 40.88 -0.46 10.66
C LYS A 17 39.92 0.51 11.32
N GLU A 18 39.04 1.14 10.57
CA GLU A 18 38.03 2.03 11.19
C GLU A 18 36.99 1.27 12.02
N ASP A 19 36.61 0.07 11.58
CA ASP A 19 35.76 -0.91 12.30
C ASP A 19 36.33 -1.42 13.64
N ALA A 20 37.48 -0.88 14.08
CA ALA A 20 38.12 -1.27 15.32
C ALA A 20 37.29 -0.84 16.53
N PRO A 21 36.93 -1.78 17.44
CA PRO A 21 36.07 -1.46 18.58
C PRO A 21 36.75 -0.53 19.59
N GLU A 22 35.92 0.18 20.35
CA GLU A 22 36.33 0.99 21.52
C GLU A 22 37.36 0.25 22.40
N GLY A 23 38.34 0.99 22.91
CA GLY A 23 39.39 0.43 23.76
C GLY A 23 40.44 -0.42 23.04
N LYS A 24 40.33 -0.59 21.71
CA LYS A 24 41.34 -1.30 20.90
C LYS A 24 42.73 -0.68 21.10
N VAL A 25 43.64 -1.47 21.64
CA VAL A 25 45.06 -1.10 21.78
C VAL A 25 45.70 -0.99 20.39
N ILE A 26 46.20 0.20 20.08
CA ILE A 26 46.94 0.54 18.85
C ILE A 26 48.40 0.14 19.01
N THR A 27 49.02 0.53 20.12
CA THR A 27 50.41 0.17 20.46
C THR A 27 50.68 0.30 21.96
N VAL A 28 51.78 -0.27 22.42
CA VAL A 28 52.34 -0.07 23.76
C VAL A 28 53.63 0.71 23.61
N LEU A 29 53.70 1.88 24.22
CA LEU A 29 54.89 2.71 24.25
C LEU A 29 55.93 2.08 25.20
N SER A 30 57.20 2.10 24.81
CA SER A 30 58.29 1.77 25.72
C SER A 30 59.35 2.86 25.67
N PHE A 31 59.84 3.24 26.85
CA PHE A 31 60.79 4.33 27.06
C PHE A 31 61.65 4.04 28.29
N THR A 32 62.78 4.72 28.40
CA THR A 32 63.74 4.57 29.50
C THR A 32 64.38 5.90 29.86
N ASP A 33 64.53 6.16 31.17
CA ASP A 33 65.44 7.18 31.69
C ASP A 33 66.78 6.54 32.08
N PRO A 34 67.93 7.16 31.75
CA PRO A 34 69.20 6.84 32.39
C PRO A 34 69.28 7.31 33.86
N ASP A 35 68.51 8.31 34.28
CA ASP A 35 68.57 8.85 35.64
C ASP A 35 67.83 7.96 36.66
N PRO A 36 68.47 7.58 37.78
CA PRO A 36 67.84 6.76 38.79
C PRO A 36 66.80 7.55 39.61
N TYR A 37 65.61 6.99 39.76
CA TYR A 37 64.48 7.48 40.57
C TYR A 37 63.65 8.63 39.95
N GLN A 38 63.57 8.71 38.63
CA GLN A 38 62.72 9.69 37.92
C GLN A 38 61.46 9.01 37.35
N ASP A 39 60.28 9.55 37.67
CA ASP A 39 59.01 9.12 37.09
C ASP A 39 58.82 9.82 35.74
N ILE A 40 58.97 9.09 34.62
CA ILE A 40 58.65 9.62 33.29
C ILE A 40 57.14 9.52 33.05
N GLU A 41 56.50 10.64 32.72
CA GLU A 41 55.13 10.66 32.21
C GLU A 41 55.12 10.96 30.70
N PRO A 42 54.72 10.00 29.84
CA PRO A 42 54.50 10.24 28.42
C PRO A 42 53.20 11.01 28.17
N ILE A 43 53.31 12.15 27.49
CA ILE A 43 52.18 13.01 27.10
C ILE A 43 52.00 12.91 25.58
N CYS A 44 50.91 12.30 25.14
CA CYS A 44 50.57 12.20 23.71
C CYS A 44 49.52 13.23 23.30
N SER A 45 49.65 13.72 22.06
CA SER A 45 48.75 14.67 21.42
C SER A 45 48.45 14.22 19.99
N VAL A 46 47.22 14.43 19.54
CA VAL A 46 46.75 13.98 18.22
C VAL A 46 46.59 15.18 17.29
N TRP A 47 46.98 15.01 16.03
CA TRP A 47 46.64 15.90 14.93
C TRP A 47 45.82 15.13 13.87
N PRO A 48 44.67 15.66 13.40
CA PRO A 48 44.09 16.98 13.74
C PRO A 48 43.58 17.06 15.19
N ALA A 49 43.78 18.22 15.84
CA ALA A 49 43.53 18.40 17.27
C ALA A 49 42.03 18.43 17.66
N SER A 50 41.14 18.54 16.67
CA SER A 50 39.70 18.33 16.81
C SER A 50 39.37 16.89 17.25
N GLU A 51 40.08 15.90 16.70
CA GLU A 51 39.78 14.47 16.85
C GLU A 51 40.59 13.79 17.95
N LYS A 52 41.19 14.59 18.85
CA LYS A 52 41.90 14.08 20.03
C LYS A 52 41.06 13.18 20.94
N TYR A 53 39.72 13.25 20.83
CA TYR A 53 38.78 12.46 21.63
C TYR A 53 38.62 11.02 21.12
N LYS A 54 39.07 10.71 19.90
CA LYS A 54 39.05 9.33 19.35
C LYS A 54 40.11 8.41 19.98
N PHE A 55 41.07 8.98 20.72
CA PHE A 55 42.22 8.27 21.25
C PHE A 55 42.45 8.54 22.74
N THR A 56 42.70 7.47 23.49
CA THR A 56 43.06 7.55 24.91
C THR A 56 44.45 6.97 25.13
N PHE A 57 45.22 7.62 26.00
CA PHE A 57 46.51 7.11 26.47
C PHE A 57 46.41 6.64 27.93
N GLU A 58 46.60 5.35 28.17
CA GLU A 58 46.53 4.71 29.48
C GLU A 58 47.91 4.72 30.17
N SER A 59 48.18 5.75 30.96
CA SER A 59 49.48 5.96 31.63
C SER A 59 49.94 4.81 32.52
N ASN A 60 49.02 4.14 33.22
CA ASN A 60 49.33 2.98 34.08
C ASN A 60 49.88 1.76 33.32
N SER A 61 49.73 1.69 32.00
CA SER A 61 50.14 0.54 31.18
C SER A 61 50.91 0.91 29.90
N ASN A 62 51.15 2.20 29.70
CA ASN A 62 51.77 2.80 28.51
C ASN A 62 51.07 2.46 27.19
N LYS A 63 49.75 2.21 27.19
CA LYS A 63 48.99 1.90 25.97
C LYS A 63 48.42 3.15 25.32
N LEU A 64 48.63 3.26 24.01
CA LEU A 64 47.80 4.09 23.14
C LEU A 64 46.65 3.21 22.61
N LYS A 65 45.41 3.64 22.80
CA LYS A 65 44.21 2.90 22.40
C LYS A 65 43.14 3.84 21.82
N LEU A 66 42.15 3.28 21.13
CA LEU A 66 40.90 4.00 20.87
C LEU A 66 40.19 4.30 22.20
N ALA A 67 39.49 5.43 22.25
CA ALA A 67 38.82 5.86 23.48
C ALA A 67 37.71 4.87 23.91
N ASP A 68 37.61 4.63 25.22
CA ASP A 68 36.62 3.77 25.89
C ASP A 68 36.21 4.31 27.28
N ASP A 69 36.80 5.45 27.68
CA ASP A 69 36.72 6.07 29.00
C ASP A 69 36.03 7.44 28.98
N ILE A 70 35.51 7.83 27.82
CA ILE A 70 34.69 9.02 27.61
C ILE A 70 33.23 8.64 27.34
N ASN A 71 32.30 9.54 27.65
CA ASN A 71 30.90 9.34 27.28
C ASN A 71 30.78 9.54 25.77
N GLU A 72 30.27 8.53 25.05
CA GLU A 72 30.08 8.53 23.59
C GLU A 72 31.40 8.78 22.82
N PRO A 73 32.32 7.79 22.77
CA PRO A 73 33.52 7.91 21.95
C PRO A 73 33.16 7.95 20.46
N GLU A 74 33.75 8.89 19.73
CA GLU A 74 33.61 8.97 18.28
C GLU A 74 34.41 7.84 17.60
N PRO A 75 33.80 7.03 16.72
CA PRO A 75 34.53 6.01 15.97
C PRO A 75 35.52 6.65 14.99
N LEU A 76 36.42 5.81 14.49
CA LEU A 76 37.20 6.15 13.30
C LEU A 76 36.27 6.16 12.06
N ASP A 77 36.66 6.94 11.08
CA ASP A 77 35.94 7.22 9.83
C ASP A 77 37.03 7.62 8.82
N TYR A 78 37.25 6.79 7.80
CA TYR A 78 38.31 6.89 6.82
C TYR A 78 38.01 7.99 5.79
N GLU A 79 36.75 8.13 5.38
CA GLU A 79 36.19 9.13 4.48
C GLU A 79 36.45 10.55 4.99
N THR A 80 36.30 10.74 6.30
CA THR A 80 36.58 11.99 7.02
C THR A 80 38.07 12.16 7.28
N THR A 81 38.75 11.18 7.91
CA THR A 81 40.18 11.30 8.27
C THR A 81 40.91 9.95 8.26
N ASN A 82 41.50 9.64 7.11
CA ASN A 82 42.30 8.44 6.89
C ASN A 82 43.69 8.40 7.55
N GLN A 83 44.21 9.51 8.10
CA GLN A 83 45.54 9.55 8.73
C GLN A 83 45.62 10.50 9.91
N TYR A 84 46.18 10.01 11.03
CA TYR A 84 46.49 10.79 12.22
C TYR A 84 48.00 10.90 12.44
N LYS A 85 48.44 12.06 12.90
CA LYS A 85 49.81 12.22 13.43
C LYS A 85 49.74 12.35 14.94
N ILE A 86 50.21 11.34 15.64
CA ILE A 86 50.21 11.29 17.11
C ILE A 86 51.62 11.64 17.59
N THR A 87 51.76 12.79 18.24
CA THR A 87 53.04 13.28 18.78
C THR A 87 53.07 13.01 20.28
N CYS A 88 53.99 12.15 20.71
CA CYS A 88 54.20 11.80 22.11
C CYS A 88 55.52 12.40 22.60
N ILE A 89 55.46 12.97 23.79
CA ILE A 89 56.57 13.66 24.45
C ILE A 89 56.83 12.96 25.78
N LEU A 90 58.09 12.61 26.06
CA LEU A 90 58.48 12.13 27.38
C LEU A 90 58.82 13.33 28.26
N TYR A 91 58.17 13.43 29.42
CA TYR A 91 58.43 14.48 30.41
C TYR A 91 59.02 13.88 31.68
N ASP A 92 60.20 14.36 32.07
CA ASP A 92 60.98 13.94 33.24
C ASP A 92 60.90 14.94 34.40
N GLY A 93 60.16 16.05 34.25
CA GLY A 93 60.11 17.16 35.20
C GLY A 93 61.04 18.35 34.87
N TYR A 94 61.87 18.26 33.84
CA TYR A 94 62.81 19.29 33.40
C TYR A 94 62.55 19.74 31.95
N LEU A 95 63.40 20.63 31.43
CA LEU A 95 63.28 21.27 30.11
C LEU A 95 63.73 20.37 28.93
N TYR A 96 63.93 19.06 29.14
CA TYR A 96 64.52 18.15 28.17
C TYR A 96 63.53 17.11 27.64
N ASN A 97 62.68 17.56 26.73
CA ASN A 97 61.73 16.72 26.03
C ASN A 97 62.38 16.03 24.81
N GLU A 98 62.05 14.75 24.58
CA GLU A 98 62.18 14.11 23.27
C GLU A 98 60.80 14.11 22.58
N ASP A 99 60.69 14.83 21.46
CA ASP A 99 59.50 14.81 20.61
C ASP A 99 59.60 13.63 19.63
N ALA A 100 58.68 12.68 19.74
CA ALA A 100 58.58 11.57 18.82
C ALA A 100 57.15 11.43 18.27
N TYR A 101 57.01 10.97 17.03
CA TYR A 101 55.70 10.91 16.36
C TYR A 101 55.45 9.55 15.71
N VAL A 102 54.17 9.16 15.76
CA VAL A 102 53.60 7.99 15.11
C VAL A 102 52.66 8.48 14.03
N ASN A 103 52.86 8.03 12.80
CA ASN A 103 51.85 8.16 11.75
C ASN A 103 50.90 6.96 11.88
N LEU A 104 49.64 7.20 12.19
CA LEU A 104 48.61 6.16 12.24
C LEU A 104 47.75 6.30 10.98
N ALA A 105 47.87 5.35 10.06
CA ALA A 105 46.95 5.23 8.94
C ALA A 105 45.71 4.47 9.38
N VAL A 106 44.53 5.00 9.03
CA VAL A 106 43.29 4.25 9.05
C VAL A 106 43.25 3.37 7.80
N LEU A 107 42.75 2.15 7.96
CA LEU A 107 42.43 1.23 6.88
C LEU A 107 40.92 1.23 6.69
N ASP A 108 40.52 1.74 5.55
CA ASP A 108 39.27 1.56 4.81
C ASP A 108 38.61 0.19 5.05
N VAL A 109 37.32 0.21 5.42
CA VAL A 109 36.43 -0.93 5.62
C VAL A 109 34.99 -0.60 5.16
N ASN A 110 34.71 -0.89 3.89
CA ASN A 110 33.36 -0.90 3.28
C ASN A 110 32.17 -0.91 4.26
N GLU A 111 31.46 0.21 4.30
CA GLU A 111 30.26 0.45 5.08
C GLU A 111 28.98 0.10 4.29
N GLU A 112 27.79 0.25 4.90
CA GLU A 112 26.53 -0.04 4.21
C GLU A 112 25.90 1.22 3.57
N PRO A 113 25.24 1.10 2.40
CA PRO A 113 24.58 2.23 1.74
C PRO A 113 23.53 2.92 2.63
N ILE A 114 23.52 4.25 2.68
CA ILE A 114 22.63 5.02 3.56
C ILE A 114 21.57 5.76 2.75
N PHE A 115 20.29 5.43 2.97
CA PHE A 115 19.17 6.21 2.45
C PHE A 115 18.95 7.48 3.28
N LYS A 116 18.72 8.60 2.61
CA LYS A 116 18.46 9.89 3.25
C LYS A 116 17.18 9.91 4.09
N GLU A 117 16.16 9.16 3.67
CA GLU A 117 14.86 9.09 4.35
C GLU A 117 14.54 7.61 4.70
N GLU A 118 14.02 7.37 5.92
CA GLU A 118 13.62 6.04 6.39
C GLU A 118 12.40 5.46 5.63
N SER A 119 11.60 6.34 5.00
CA SER A 119 10.44 5.96 4.22
C SER A 119 10.10 6.99 3.15
N TYR A 120 9.78 6.49 1.97
CA TYR A 120 9.26 7.24 0.84
C TYR A 120 7.77 6.94 0.63
N SER A 121 7.06 7.78 -0.13
CA SER A 121 5.68 7.53 -0.51
C SER A 121 5.41 7.88 -1.98
N CYS A 122 4.44 7.19 -2.58
CA CYS A 122 4.10 7.31 -3.99
C CYS A 122 2.62 6.99 -4.22
N SER A 123 2.05 7.52 -5.30
CA SER A 123 0.77 7.06 -5.83
C SER A 123 0.90 6.63 -7.27
N LEU A 124 0.30 5.49 -7.62
CA LEU A 124 0.15 5.01 -8.99
C LEU A 124 -1.33 4.97 -9.33
N TYR A 125 -1.71 5.37 -10.52
CA TYR A 125 -3.04 5.05 -11.07
C TYR A 125 -2.99 3.63 -11.65
N GLU A 126 -4.02 2.83 -11.46
CA GLU A 126 -4.07 1.47 -12.01
C GLU A 126 -3.90 1.45 -13.55
N SER A 127 -3.31 0.38 -14.08
CA SER A 127 -2.91 0.33 -15.49
C SER A 127 -2.26 -0.97 -15.93
N GLU A 128 -2.04 -1.07 -17.24
CA GLU A 128 -1.09 -2.01 -17.84
C GLU A 128 0.37 -1.75 -17.38
N ILE A 129 1.21 -2.79 -17.52
CA ILE A 129 2.64 -2.78 -17.19
C ILE A 129 3.35 -1.54 -17.75
N GLY A 130 4.09 -0.83 -16.89
CA GLY A 130 4.95 0.28 -17.32
C GLY A 130 4.25 1.60 -17.66
N VAL A 131 2.93 1.64 -17.79
CA VAL A 131 2.16 2.85 -18.17
C VAL A 131 2.10 3.85 -17.02
N SER A 132 1.69 3.40 -15.84
CA SER A 132 1.64 4.22 -14.64
C SER A 132 3.00 4.23 -13.94
N GLN A 133 3.54 5.41 -13.69
CA GLN A 133 4.86 5.58 -13.07
C GLN A 133 4.80 6.68 -12.01
N CYS A 134 5.55 6.52 -10.94
CA CYS A 134 5.83 7.59 -9.99
C CYS A 134 7.33 7.77 -9.83
N ASP A 135 7.76 9.02 -9.77
CA ASP A 135 9.12 9.38 -9.38
C ASP A 135 9.28 9.16 -7.88
N LEU A 136 10.28 8.37 -7.48
CA LEU A 136 10.72 8.28 -6.10
C LEU A 136 12.04 9.04 -5.98
N ASP A 137 12.11 10.04 -5.11
CA ASP A 137 13.36 10.76 -4.81
C ASP A 137 14.28 9.92 -3.89
N LEU A 138 14.61 8.70 -4.32
CA LEU A 138 15.47 7.74 -3.62
C LEU A 138 16.91 8.29 -3.58
N THR A 139 17.13 9.24 -2.68
CA THR A 139 18.46 9.73 -2.34
C THR A 139 19.11 8.70 -1.42
N VAL A 140 20.09 7.99 -1.96
CA VAL A 140 20.96 7.06 -1.24
C VAL A 140 22.40 7.43 -1.57
N THR A 141 23.26 7.34 -0.56
CA THR A 141 24.70 7.59 -0.66
C THR A 141 25.42 6.49 0.08
N ASP A 142 26.54 6.07 -0.49
CA ASP A 142 27.45 5.12 0.11
C ASP A 142 28.63 5.89 0.73
N PRO A 143 29.08 5.59 1.97
CA PRO A 143 30.23 6.26 2.59
C PRO A 143 31.50 6.13 1.72
N ASP A 144 31.87 4.90 1.36
CA ASP A 144 33.00 4.54 0.50
C ASP A 144 32.85 5.05 -0.95
N SER A 145 31.70 5.66 -1.26
CA SER A 145 31.28 6.13 -2.58
C SER A 145 31.13 5.00 -3.62
N ASP A 146 30.79 3.80 -3.15
CA ASP A 146 30.61 2.61 -3.96
C ASP A 146 29.42 2.74 -4.95
N LYS A 147 29.43 1.93 -6.02
CA LYS A 147 28.37 1.97 -7.03
C LYS A 147 27.14 1.21 -6.54
N LEU A 148 26.03 1.93 -6.39
CA LEU A 148 24.77 1.36 -5.88
C LEU A 148 23.84 0.84 -6.98
N ASP A 149 23.33 -0.38 -6.80
CA ASP A 149 22.20 -0.95 -7.56
C ASP A 149 20.94 -1.03 -6.68
N LEU A 150 19.85 -0.36 -7.11
CA LEU A 150 18.57 -0.32 -6.38
C LEU A 150 17.69 -1.54 -6.70
N VAL A 151 17.13 -2.16 -5.66
CA VAL A 151 16.31 -3.38 -5.74
C VAL A 151 15.07 -3.32 -4.83
N LEU A 152 14.06 -4.15 -5.14
CA LEU A 152 12.93 -4.39 -4.26
C LEU A 152 13.16 -5.69 -3.48
N LEU A 153 13.34 -5.60 -2.16
CA LEU A 153 13.71 -6.72 -1.29
C LEU A 153 12.50 -7.48 -0.74
N SER A 154 11.44 -6.76 -0.36
CA SER A 154 10.25 -7.37 0.26
C SER A 154 8.97 -6.55 0.02
N GLY A 155 7.81 -7.15 0.34
CA GLY A 155 6.48 -6.58 0.09
C GLY A 155 5.97 -6.75 -1.35
N ASN A 156 6.87 -6.95 -2.32
CA ASN A 156 6.55 -7.10 -3.75
C ASN A 156 6.03 -8.50 -4.10
N ASN A 157 4.95 -8.92 -3.42
CA ASN A 157 4.35 -10.23 -3.61
C ASN A 157 3.83 -10.39 -5.05
N SER A 158 4.17 -11.49 -5.71
CA SER A 158 3.81 -11.78 -7.12
C SER A 158 4.39 -10.80 -8.15
N GLU A 159 5.52 -10.14 -7.85
CA GLU A 159 6.23 -9.24 -8.79
C GLU A 159 5.34 -8.09 -9.33
N ARG A 160 4.39 -7.64 -8.50
CA ARG A 160 3.40 -6.62 -8.86
C ARG A 160 4.02 -5.26 -9.22
N PHE A 161 5.17 -4.95 -8.66
CA PHE A 161 5.88 -3.68 -8.82
C PHE A 161 7.28 -3.90 -9.41
N SER A 162 7.78 -2.91 -10.13
CA SER A 162 9.10 -2.89 -10.73
C SER A 162 9.75 -1.53 -10.49
N LEU A 163 11.05 -1.53 -10.19
CA LEU A 163 11.85 -0.33 -9.95
C LEU A 163 12.75 -0.06 -11.17
N ILE A 164 12.55 1.09 -11.80
CA ILE A 164 13.33 1.57 -12.93
C ILE A 164 14.57 2.29 -12.38
N ASN A 165 15.60 1.50 -12.04
CA ASN A 165 16.80 1.95 -11.31
C ASN A 165 17.39 3.29 -11.83
N ASN A 166 17.65 3.39 -13.14
CA ASN A 166 18.24 4.57 -13.77
C ASN A 166 17.48 5.89 -13.54
N ASP A 167 16.14 5.81 -13.49
CA ASP A 167 15.25 6.96 -13.35
C ASP A 167 14.74 7.13 -11.90
N LYS A 168 15.05 6.17 -11.01
CA LYS A 168 14.48 6.05 -9.65
C LYS A 168 12.94 6.05 -9.63
N LYS A 169 12.31 5.50 -10.67
CA LYS A 169 10.85 5.41 -10.78
C LYS A 169 10.31 4.06 -10.36
N LEU A 170 9.12 4.04 -9.77
CA LEU A 170 8.35 2.82 -9.55
C LEU A 170 7.23 2.71 -10.59
N THR A 171 6.96 1.49 -11.05
CA THR A 171 5.85 1.16 -11.94
C THR A 171 5.31 -0.24 -11.59
N PHE A 172 4.25 -0.68 -12.26
CA PHE A 172 3.76 -2.06 -12.14
C PHE A 172 4.57 -3.04 -13.00
N GLY A 173 4.87 -4.21 -12.44
CA GLY A 173 5.46 -5.36 -13.13
C GLY A 173 4.42 -6.29 -13.78
N ILE A 174 3.15 -6.13 -13.42
CA ILE A 174 1.99 -6.82 -14.02
C ILE A 174 0.93 -5.79 -14.45
N ASN A 175 -0.11 -6.23 -15.17
CA ASN A 175 -1.32 -5.41 -15.28
C ASN A 175 -1.98 -5.33 -13.91
N TYR A 176 -2.22 -4.12 -13.42
CA TYR A 176 -2.78 -3.85 -12.10
C TYR A 176 -4.15 -3.21 -12.28
N ASP A 177 -5.16 -3.90 -11.76
CA ASP A 177 -6.60 -3.60 -11.82
C ASP A 177 -7.11 -3.77 -10.38
N VAL A 178 -7.59 -2.70 -9.75
CA VAL A 178 -7.96 -2.63 -8.34
C VAL A 178 -9.34 -3.24 -8.07
N ASP A 179 -10.17 -3.35 -9.12
CA ASP A 179 -11.50 -3.95 -9.07
C ASP A 179 -11.45 -5.48 -9.09
N ASP A 180 -10.33 -6.03 -9.54
CA ASP A 180 -9.97 -7.42 -9.34
C ASP A 180 -9.73 -7.71 -7.85
N ASN A 181 -10.62 -8.53 -7.26
CA ASN A 181 -10.74 -8.88 -5.82
C ASN A 181 -9.46 -9.40 -5.10
N ALA A 182 -8.31 -9.43 -5.75
CA ALA A 182 -7.01 -9.84 -5.23
C ALA A 182 -5.94 -8.71 -5.25
N MET A 183 -6.29 -7.49 -5.63
CA MET A 183 -5.39 -6.33 -5.68
C MET A 183 -5.62 -5.38 -4.49
N PRO A 184 -4.59 -5.10 -3.66
CA PRO A 184 -4.68 -4.10 -2.60
C PRO A 184 -4.51 -2.67 -3.13
N THR A 185 -5.17 -1.70 -2.49
CA THR A 185 -4.95 -0.27 -2.69
C THR A 185 -3.63 0.20 -2.07
N ASP A 186 -3.36 -0.24 -0.84
CA ASP A 186 -2.22 0.24 -0.04
C ASP A 186 -1.18 -0.85 0.13
N VAL A 187 0.04 -0.58 -0.33
CA VAL A 187 1.16 -1.53 -0.34
C VAL A 187 2.38 -0.90 0.31
N LEU A 188 3.05 -1.66 1.18
CA LEU A 188 4.33 -1.29 1.77
C LEU A 188 5.43 -2.19 1.22
N LEU A 189 6.36 -1.63 0.47
CA LEU A 189 7.55 -2.31 -0.01
C LEU A 189 8.77 -2.00 0.87
N THR A 190 9.74 -2.91 0.88
CA THR A 190 11.12 -2.62 1.31
C THR A 190 11.99 -2.54 0.08
N ALA A 191 12.61 -1.39 -0.16
CA ALA A 191 13.67 -1.23 -1.14
C ALA A 191 15.03 -1.40 -0.48
N GLY A 192 16.01 -1.84 -1.28
CA GLY A 192 17.40 -1.90 -0.91
C GLY A 192 18.27 -1.17 -1.92
N ALA A 193 19.42 -0.69 -1.46
CA ALA A 193 20.54 -0.32 -2.31
C ALA A 193 21.67 -1.29 -1.99
N VAL A 194 22.21 -1.97 -3.00
CA VAL A 194 23.32 -2.92 -2.86
C VAL A 194 24.57 -2.27 -3.44
N ASP A 195 25.68 -2.30 -2.70
CA ASP A 195 26.99 -1.82 -3.12
C ASP A 195 27.72 -2.84 -4.03
N GLU A 196 28.99 -2.60 -4.39
CA GLU A 196 29.76 -3.56 -5.21
C GLU A 196 30.26 -4.78 -4.41
N HIS A 197 30.19 -4.72 -3.08
CA HIS A 197 30.76 -5.70 -2.15
C HIS A 197 29.71 -6.63 -1.49
N GLY A 198 28.42 -6.33 -1.64
CA GLY A 198 27.27 -7.08 -1.15
C GLY A 198 26.66 -6.61 0.17
N LEU A 199 27.03 -5.45 0.74
CA LEU A 199 26.25 -4.85 1.83
C LEU A 199 24.99 -4.18 1.27
N THR A 200 24.01 -3.90 2.13
CA THR A 200 22.68 -3.47 1.66
C THR A 200 21.97 -2.56 2.65
N GLY A 201 21.97 -1.27 2.34
CA GLY A 201 21.06 -0.30 2.94
C GLY A 201 19.61 -0.61 2.61
N THR A 202 18.67 -0.27 3.50
CA THR A 202 17.23 -0.47 3.25
C THR A 202 16.37 0.73 3.61
N THR A 203 15.24 0.89 2.90
CA THR A 203 14.23 1.91 3.17
C THR A 203 12.83 1.37 2.84
N LYS A 204 11.78 2.07 3.30
CA LYS A 204 10.38 1.71 3.02
C LYS A 204 9.80 2.55 1.89
N ILE A 205 8.89 1.97 1.11
CA ILE A 205 8.09 2.70 0.11
C ILE A 205 6.62 2.40 0.37
N ALA A 206 5.86 3.42 0.78
CA ALA A 206 4.41 3.35 0.93
C ALA A 206 3.73 3.75 -0.39
N ILE A 207 2.94 2.86 -0.96
CA ILE A 207 2.29 3.03 -2.26
C ILE A 207 0.78 3.05 -2.04
N THR A 208 0.10 4.07 -2.55
CA THR A 208 -1.35 4.08 -2.69
C THR A 208 -1.72 3.99 -4.17
N VAL A 209 -2.28 2.87 -4.57
CA VAL A 209 -2.88 2.67 -5.90
C VAL A 209 -4.23 3.38 -5.96
N LYS A 210 -4.45 4.09 -7.07
CA LYS A 210 -5.65 4.86 -7.35
C LYS A 210 -6.43 4.26 -8.50
N ASP A 211 -7.70 4.09 -8.23
CA ASP A 211 -8.78 3.77 -9.13
C ASP A 211 -8.85 4.74 -10.34
N VAL A 212 -9.15 4.19 -11.51
CA VAL A 212 -9.34 4.83 -12.81
C VAL A 212 -10.72 4.41 -13.32
N ASN A 213 -11.46 5.31 -13.97
CA ASN A 213 -12.78 4.95 -14.51
C ASN A 213 -12.60 3.99 -15.71
N ASP A 214 -12.56 2.68 -15.47
CA ASP A 214 -12.03 1.60 -16.31
C ASP A 214 -13.15 0.62 -16.73
N ASN A 215 -14.06 0.27 -15.83
CA ASN A 215 -15.27 -0.50 -16.13
C ASN A 215 -16.37 0.41 -16.71
N THR A 216 -17.62 -0.05 -16.70
CA THR A 216 -18.81 0.64 -17.26
C THR A 216 -20.04 0.04 -16.59
N PRO A 217 -21.09 0.82 -16.27
CA PRO A 217 -22.20 0.28 -15.48
C PRO A 217 -22.90 -0.87 -16.22
N GLU A 218 -22.95 -2.06 -15.64
CA GLU A 218 -23.58 -3.24 -16.24
C GLU A 218 -24.94 -3.53 -15.60
N PHE A 219 -26.02 -3.51 -16.40
CA PHE A 219 -27.35 -3.89 -15.92
C PHE A 219 -27.41 -5.36 -15.52
N THR A 220 -27.87 -5.65 -14.29
CA THR A 220 -28.05 -7.02 -13.78
C THR A 220 -29.02 -7.86 -14.61
N SER A 221 -29.87 -7.20 -15.39
CA SER A 221 -30.70 -7.77 -16.45
C SER A 221 -30.75 -6.78 -17.62
N SER A 222 -30.25 -7.16 -18.80
CA SER A 222 -30.29 -6.32 -20.01
C SER A 222 -31.70 -6.01 -20.50
N VAL A 223 -32.66 -6.89 -20.20
CA VAL A 223 -34.09 -6.69 -20.41
C VAL A 223 -34.86 -6.99 -19.12
N THR A 224 -35.56 -5.99 -18.58
CA THR A 224 -36.44 -6.12 -17.41
C THR A 224 -37.90 -6.02 -17.86
N SER A 225 -38.68 -7.08 -17.65
CA SER A 225 -40.07 -7.13 -18.08
C SER A 225 -41.04 -7.00 -16.91
N PHE A 226 -42.01 -6.08 -17.03
CA PHE A 226 -43.15 -5.98 -16.12
C PHE A 226 -44.44 -6.34 -16.85
N VAL A 227 -45.43 -6.84 -16.09
CA VAL A 227 -46.78 -7.10 -16.58
C VAL A 227 -47.74 -6.32 -15.72
N VAL A 228 -48.60 -5.52 -16.35
CA VAL A 228 -49.58 -4.66 -15.68
C VAL A 228 -50.97 -5.04 -16.14
N SER A 229 -51.87 -5.33 -15.20
CA SER A 229 -53.28 -5.58 -15.50
C SER A 229 -54.10 -4.30 -15.45
N GLU A 230 -55.28 -4.30 -16.08
CA GLU A 230 -56.15 -3.12 -16.15
C GLU A 230 -56.64 -2.72 -14.74
N THR A 231 -56.77 -3.71 -13.86
CA THR A 231 -57.14 -3.54 -12.45
C THR A 231 -55.98 -3.08 -11.56
N GLN A 232 -54.71 -3.32 -11.93
CA GLN A 232 -53.54 -3.02 -11.09
C GLN A 232 -53.46 -1.54 -10.69
N GLU A 233 -53.26 -1.29 -9.40
CA GLU A 233 -53.17 0.06 -8.85
C GLU A 233 -51.90 0.80 -9.33
N LEU A 234 -51.94 2.13 -9.31
CA LEU A 234 -50.78 2.97 -9.62
C LEU A 234 -49.74 2.84 -8.50
N GLY A 235 -48.46 2.84 -8.86
CA GLY A 235 -47.36 2.64 -7.90
C GLY A 235 -46.15 1.94 -8.50
N ALA A 236 -45.24 1.50 -7.64
CA ALA A 236 -44.01 0.83 -8.06
C ALA A 236 -44.28 -0.52 -8.74
N LEU A 237 -43.65 -0.74 -9.89
CA LEU A 237 -43.61 -2.03 -10.59
C LEU A 237 -42.36 -2.84 -10.19
N GLY A 238 -41.26 -2.15 -9.89
CA GLY A 238 -39.99 -2.73 -9.47
C GLY A 238 -38.85 -1.73 -9.70
N THR A 239 -37.62 -2.24 -9.80
CA THR A 239 -36.41 -1.45 -10.07
C THR A 239 -35.65 -2.04 -11.26
N VAL A 240 -34.89 -1.20 -11.94
CA VAL A 240 -33.70 -1.64 -12.68
C VAL A 240 -32.46 -1.40 -11.83
N THR A 241 -31.45 -2.24 -12.01
CA THR A 241 -30.17 -2.12 -11.32
C THR A 241 -29.06 -2.33 -12.33
N ALA A 242 -28.10 -1.43 -12.35
CA ALA A 242 -26.79 -1.61 -12.95
C ALA A 242 -25.74 -1.49 -11.86
N LEU A 243 -24.68 -2.26 -12.00
CA LEU A 243 -23.54 -2.32 -11.11
C LEU A 243 -22.31 -1.92 -11.92
N ASP A 244 -21.53 -1.00 -11.40
CA ASP A 244 -20.17 -0.77 -11.88
C ASP A 244 -19.19 -1.36 -10.86
N LYS A 245 -17.99 -1.73 -11.31
CA LYS A 245 -16.98 -2.32 -10.42
C LYS A 245 -16.07 -1.27 -9.81
N ASP A 246 -15.74 -0.23 -10.59
CA ASP A 246 -14.85 0.85 -10.19
C ASP A 246 -15.21 1.43 -8.82
N SER A 247 -14.24 1.98 -8.09
CA SER A 247 -14.45 2.46 -6.73
C SER A 247 -14.97 3.90 -6.65
N GLY A 248 -15.76 4.18 -5.61
CA GLY A 248 -16.18 5.54 -5.25
C GLY A 248 -17.04 6.20 -6.32
N ALA A 249 -16.59 7.34 -6.87
CA ALA A 249 -17.35 8.10 -7.87
C ALA A 249 -17.33 7.45 -9.26
N ASN A 250 -16.27 6.68 -9.57
CA ASN A 250 -16.17 5.90 -10.80
C ASN A 250 -17.22 4.78 -10.77
N GLY A 251 -17.46 4.15 -9.62
CA GLY A 251 -18.54 3.18 -9.43
C GLY A 251 -19.96 3.74 -9.29
N GLU A 252 -20.16 5.06 -9.16
CA GLU A 252 -21.42 5.63 -8.67
C GLU A 252 -22.48 5.78 -9.77
N VAL A 253 -23.28 4.74 -9.97
CA VAL A 253 -24.29 4.67 -11.05
C VAL A 253 -25.50 5.58 -10.81
N THR A 254 -25.85 6.36 -11.84
CA THR A 254 -27.07 7.17 -11.96
C THR A 254 -27.91 6.72 -13.16
N TYR A 255 -29.24 6.86 -13.09
CA TYR A 255 -30.16 6.39 -14.12
C TYR A 255 -30.91 7.55 -14.78
N THR A 256 -30.97 7.53 -16.11
CA THR A 256 -31.72 8.50 -16.91
C THR A 256 -32.49 7.81 -18.03
N VAL A 257 -33.51 8.46 -18.56
CA VAL A 257 -34.27 7.94 -19.70
C VAL A 257 -33.59 8.39 -20.99
N GLN A 258 -33.16 7.41 -21.80
CA GLN A 258 -32.55 7.69 -23.11
C GLN A 258 -33.59 7.77 -24.23
N GLY A 259 -34.70 7.02 -24.10
CA GLY A 259 -35.75 6.97 -25.12
C GLY A 259 -36.82 5.90 -24.85
N GLY A 260 -37.60 5.59 -25.88
CA GLY A 260 -38.74 4.69 -25.78
C GLY A 260 -40.09 5.43 -25.72
N SER A 261 -41.17 4.72 -25.41
CA SER A 261 -42.55 5.21 -25.59
C SER A 261 -43.09 6.11 -24.46
N GLN A 262 -42.22 6.67 -23.61
CA GLN A 262 -42.59 7.50 -22.45
C GLN A 262 -43.51 8.69 -22.75
N ALA A 263 -43.62 9.12 -24.02
CA ALA A 263 -44.62 10.09 -24.46
C ALA A 263 -46.08 9.68 -24.12
N LEU A 264 -46.32 8.41 -23.80
CA LEU A 264 -47.61 7.90 -23.32
C LEU A 264 -47.87 8.18 -21.83
N GLY A 265 -46.82 8.39 -21.02
CA GLY A 265 -46.92 8.75 -19.60
C GLY A 265 -47.46 7.67 -18.65
N TYR A 266 -47.63 6.43 -19.11
CA TYR A 266 -48.13 5.33 -18.26
C TYR A 266 -47.06 4.80 -17.30
N VAL A 267 -45.79 4.83 -17.71
CA VAL A 267 -44.66 4.30 -16.92
C VAL A 267 -43.54 5.34 -16.88
N SER A 268 -42.96 5.56 -15.70
CA SER A 268 -41.87 6.51 -15.48
C SER A 268 -40.71 5.90 -14.69
N LEU A 269 -39.53 6.50 -14.84
CA LEU A 269 -38.35 6.27 -14.02
C LEU A 269 -38.35 7.29 -12.87
N VAL A 270 -38.11 6.82 -11.64
CA VAL A 270 -38.15 7.62 -10.40
C VAL A 270 -36.97 7.23 -9.51
N GLY A 271 -36.16 8.22 -9.11
CA GLY A 271 -34.99 8.01 -8.27
C GLY A 271 -33.98 7.04 -8.89
N ASP A 272 -33.34 6.25 -8.04
CA ASP A 272 -32.22 5.38 -8.40
C ASP A 272 -32.69 4.05 -9.02
N GLY A 273 -33.28 4.13 -10.22
CA GLY A 273 -33.71 2.96 -10.99
C GLY A 273 -35.16 2.51 -10.75
N GLY A 274 -35.95 3.22 -9.95
CA GLY A 274 -37.34 2.85 -9.65
C GLY A 274 -38.29 2.99 -10.85
N ILE A 275 -39.03 1.93 -11.19
CA ILE A 275 -40.00 1.92 -12.30
C ILE A 275 -41.41 2.02 -11.73
N THR A 276 -42.14 3.08 -12.10
CA THR A 276 -43.45 3.42 -11.53
C THR A 276 -44.55 3.45 -12.58
N TYR A 277 -45.63 2.69 -12.36
CA TYR A 277 -46.88 2.80 -13.10
C TYR A 277 -47.62 4.05 -12.65
N SER A 278 -47.60 5.06 -13.52
CA SER A 278 -47.90 6.47 -13.22
C SER A 278 -49.28 6.91 -13.67
N SER A 279 -49.87 6.23 -14.67
CA SER A 279 -51.21 6.54 -15.18
C SER A 279 -51.87 5.28 -15.76
N LYS A 280 -53.20 5.18 -15.66
CA LYS A 280 -53.96 4.03 -16.16
C LYS A 280 -53.94 3.97 -17.69
N TYR A 281 -53.60 2.83 -18.27
CA TYR A 281 -53.67 2.61 -19.71
C TYR A 281 -55.14 2.45 -20.20
N PRO A 282 -55.47 2.89 -21.43
CA PRO A 282 -56.79 2.66 -22.02
C PRO A 282 -56.92 1.23 -22.54
N GLN A 283 -58.13 0.67 -22.57
CA GLN A 283 -58.41 -0.71 -23.03
C GLN A 283 -57.81 -1.06 -24.41
N SER A 284 -57.65 -0.08 -25.30
CA SER A 284 -56.98 -0.23 -26.59
C SER A 284 -55.48 -0.56 -26.53
N MET A 285 -54.86 -0.54 -25.34
CA MET A 285 -53.50 -1.00 -25.06
C MET A 285 -53.44 -2.44 -24.55
N GLY A 286 -54.57 -3.08 -24.21
CA GLY A 286 -54.59 -4.48 -23.82
C GLY A 286 -53.99 -5.39 -24.90
N GLY A 287 -53.01 -6.22 -24.52
CA GLY A 287 -52.25 -7.08 -25.43
C GLY A 287 -51.07 -6.40 -26.13
N LYS A 288 -50.75 -5.14 -25.79
CA LYS A 288 -49.56 -4.43 -26.30
C LYS A 288 -48.49 -4.29 -25.20
N SER A 289 -47.29 -3.92 -25.62
CA SER A 289 -46.20 -3.53 -24.74
C SER A 289 -45.73 -2.10 -24.99
N GLU A 290 -45.20 -1.48 -23.94
CA GLU A 290 -44.43 -0.24 -23.96
C GLU A 290 -42.96 -0.56 -23.66
N THR A 291 -42.05 0.04 -24.41
CA THR A 291 -40.60 -0.13 -24.23
C THR A 291 -39.97 1.18 -23.79
N ILE A 292 -39.15 1.15 -22.75
CA ILE A 292 -38.37 2.27 -22.23
C ILE A 292 -36.89 1.90 -22.28
N LEU A 293 -36.06 2.80 -22.80
CA LEU A 293 -34.60 2.68 -22.79
C LEU A 293 -34.05 3.51 -21.63
N ILE A 294 -33.36 2.86 -20.72
CA ILE A 294 -32.77 3.48 -19.53
C ILE A 294 -31.26 3.46 -19.69
N GLU A 295 -30.66 4.63 -19.61
CA GLU A 295 -29.21 4.82 -19.63
C GLU A 295 -28.69 4.90 -18.19
N ALA A 296 -27.82 3.96 -17.83
CA ALA A 296 -27.02 4.01 -16.61
C ALA A 296 -25.70 4.72 -16.90
N LYS A 297 -25.29 5.66 -16.04
CA LYS A 297 -24.01 6.39 -16.13
C LYS A 297 -23.29 6.40 -14.80
N ASP A 298 -21.98 6.21 -14.82
CA ASP A 298 -21.13 6.54 -13.69
C ASP A 298 -21.04 8.06 -13.45
N LYS A 299 -20.22 8.46 -12.46
CA LYS A 299 -19.78 9.86 -12.26
C LYS A 299 -18.27 10.03 -12.43
N GLY A 300 -17.59 9.06 -13.03
CA GLY A 300 -16.15 9.07 -13.23
C GLY A 300 -15.72 9.97 -14.39
N TYR A 301 -14.42 9.91 -14.72
CA TYR A 301 -13.89 10.61 -15.90
C TYR A 301 -12.90 9.73 -16.68
N PRO A 302 -13.12 9.50 -17.99
CA PRO A 302 -14.29 9.91 -18.77
C PRO A 302 -15.56 9.17 -18.33
N VAL A 303 -16.71 9.86 -18.31
CA VAL A 303 -18.00 9.23 -17.96
C VAL A 303 -18.33 8.13 -18.96
N LYS A 304 -18.68 6.95 -18.47
CA LYS A 304 -19.14 5.81 -19.26
C LYS A 304 -20.59 5.47 -18.95
N SER A 305 -21.19 4.70 -19.83
CA SER A 305 -22.62 4.43 -19.78
C SER A 305 -23.02 3.17 -20.54
N SER A 306 -24.10 2.53 -20.08
CA SER A 306 -24.78 1.45 -20.79
C SER A 306 -26.28 1.70 -20.90
N THR A 307 -26.97 0.92 -21.73
CA THR A 307 -28.42 1.05 -21.95
C THR A 307 -29.14 -0.27 -21.68
N GLY A 308 -30.02 -0.25 -20.67
CA GLY A 308 -30.94 -1.34 -20.35
C GLY A 308 -32.32 -1.11 -20.97
N THR A 309 -33.05 -2.20 -21.24
CA THR A 309 -34.40 -2.14 -21.81
C THR A 309 -35.45 -2.56 -20.79
N VAL A 310 -36.44 -1.71 -20.54
CA VAL A 310 -37.63 -2.07 -19.77
C VAL A 310 -38.80 -2.30 -20.72
N ILE A 311 -39.48 -3.44 -20.58
CA ILE A 311 -40.68 -3.79 -21.37
C ILE A 311 -41.86 -3.97 -20.43
N VAL A 312 -42.88 -3.12 -20.56
CA VAL A 312 -44.12 -3.23 -19.77
C VAL A 312 -45.24 -3.75 -20.67
N THR A 313 -45.77 -4.93 -20.35
CA THR A 313 -46.85 -5.57 -21.12
C THR A 313 -48.20 -5.38 -20.43
N PHE A 314 -49.18 -4.87 -21.15
CA PHE A 314 -50.52 -4.57 -20.63
C PHE A 314 -51.47 -5.73 -20.87
N GLN A 315 -52.00 -6.36 -19.80
CA GLN A 315 -52.92 -7.50 -19.94
C GLN A 315 -54.36 -7.04 -20.27
N PRO A 316 -55.02 -7.63 -21.28
CA PRO A 316 -56.44 -7.35 -21.54
C PRO A 316 -57.33 -7.99 -20.45
N TYR A 317 -58.47 -7.38 -20.18
CA TYR A 317 -59.47 -7.93 -19.26
C TYR A 317 -60.17 -9.18 -19.83
N SER A 318 -60.06 -10.31 -19.14
CA SER A 318 -60.75 -11.55 -19.50
C SER A 318 -62.18 -11.58 -18.96
N THR A 319 -63.17 -11.22 -19.78
CA THR A 319 -64.58 -11.52 -19.51
C THR A 319 -64.88 -12.98 -19.79
N THR A 320 -64.87 -13.82 -18.75
CA THR A 320 -65.48 -15.16 -18.82
C THR A 320 -67.00 -15.02 -18.94
N THR A 321 -67.48 -14.82 -20.16
CA THR A 321 -68.91 -14.59 -20.42
C THR A 321 -69.63 -15.93 -20.39
N THR A 322 -70.23 -16.28 -19.26
CA THR A 322 -71.06 -17.50 -19.13
C THR A 322 -72.34 -17.36 -19.95
N THR A 323 -72.28 -17.76 -21.22
CA THR A 323 -73.46 -17.85 -22.10
C THR A 323 -74.32 -19.05 -21.70
N THR A 324 -75.23 -18.83 -20.76
CA THR A 324 -76.25 -19.82 -20.36
C THR A 324 -77.26 -20.01 -21.49
N THR A 325 -77.03 -21.00 -22.35
CA THR A 325 -77.94 -21.35 -23.45
C THR A 325 -79.08 -22.23 -22.91
N THR A 326 -80.23 -21.65 -22.61
CA THR A 326 -81.46 -22.38 -22.27
C THR A 326 -82.05 -23.08 -23.50
N GLN A 327 -81.83 -24.39 -23.62
CA GLN A 327 -82.54 -25.23 -24.58
C GLN A 327 -83.90 -25.66 -24.01
N THR A 328 -84.99 -25.29 -24.67
CA THR A 328 -86.34 -25.74 -24.32
C THR A 328 -86.64 -27.07 -25.02
N ILE A 329 -86.65 -28.18 -24.28
CA ILE A 329 -87.01 -29.49 -24.81
C ILE A 329 -88.54 -29.67 -24.77
N ILE A 330 -89.16 -29.80 -25.93
CA ILE A 330 -90.58 -30.16 -26.06
C ILE A 330 -90.67 -31.68 -26.20
N ILE A 331 -91.35 -32.34 -25.25
CA ILE A 331 -91.59 -33.78 -25.29
C ILE A 331 -93.05 -34.05 -25.69
N THR A 332 -93.26 -34.75 -26.80
CA THR A 332 -94.54 -35.35 -27.17
C THR A 332 -94.48 -36.88 -27.03
N GLN A 333 -95.62 -37.50 -26.74
CA GLN A 333 -95.73 -38.87 -26.22
C GLN A 333 -96.54 -39.76 -27.17
N ALA A 334 -96.07 -40.99 -27.45
CA ALA A 334 -96.94 -42.13 -27.81
C ALA A 334 -96.26 -43.53 -27.74
N ALA A 335 -96.84 -44.42 -26.93
CA ALA A 335 -97.04 -45.87 -27.14
C ALA A 335 -95.89 -46.83 -27.61
N SER A 336 -95.14 -47.34 -26.62
CA SER A 336 -94.92 -48.78 -26.31
C SER A 336 -94.88 -49.90 -27.39
N SER A 337 -93.80 -50.71 -27.34
CA SER A 337 -93.89 -52.15 -26.94
C SER A 337 -92.53 -52.77 -26.52
N SER A 338 -92.52 -53.46 -25.35
CA SER A 338 -91.61 -54.58 -24.91
C SER A 338 -90.11 -54.56 -25.26
N SER A 339 -89.18 -54.26 -24.32
CA SER A 339 -88.50 -55.19 -23.35
C SER A 339 -87.48 -56.16 -24.00
N SER A 340 -86.23 -56.36 -23.55
CA SER A 340 -85.45 -55.93 -22.35
C SER A 340 -83.92 -55.97 -22.69
N SER A 341 -82.87 -55.93 -21.84
CA SER A 341 -82.69 -55.94 -20.37
C SER A 341 -81.34 -55.33 -19.92
N SER A 342 -81.33 -54.65 -18.77
CA SER A 342 -80.23 -54.42 -17.80
C SER A 342 -78.73 -54.64 -18.16
N SER A 343 -77.91 -53.60 -17.96
CA SER A 343 -76.94 -53.58 -16.83
C SER A 343 -76.46 -52.15 -16.55
N SER A 344 -76.09 -51.85 -15.31
CA SER A 344 -75.75 -50.49 -14.85
C SER A 344 -74.88 -50.52 -13.60
N SER A 345 -73.78 -49.78 -13.59
CA SER A 345 -73.07 -49.36 -12.37
C SER A 345 -72.31 -48.06 -12.63
N SER A 346 -72.27 -47.21 -11.60
CA SER A 346 -71.70 -45.86 -11.62
C SER A 346 -71.13 -45.52 -10.24
N SER A 347 -70.05 -44.76 -10.20
CA SER A 347 -69.45 -44.15 -9.00
C SER A 347 -68.68 -42.90 -9.49
N TYR A 348 -69.10 -41.66 -9.17
CA TYR A 348 -68.86 -40.92 -7.92
C TYR A 348 -67.36 -40.92 -7.51
N PHE A 349 -66.65 -39.79 -7.64
CA PHE A 349 -66.44 -38.71 -6.64
C PHE A 349 -65.57 -39.20 -5.44
N ASP A 350 -64.64 -38.43 -4.84
CA ASP A 350 -64.44 -36.97 -4.83
C ASP A 350 -62.96 -36.57 -4.55
N ASN A 351 -62.69 -35.27 -4.46
CA ASN A 351 -61.42 -34.60 -4.16
C ASN A 351 -60.97 -34.70 -2.69
N SER A 352 -59.67 -34.52 -2.42
CA SER A 352 -59.09 -33.87 -1.23
C SER A 352 -57.55 -34.00 -1.24
N ALA A 353 -56.76 -33.27 -0.44
CA ALA A 353 -56.83 -31.89 0.06
C ALA A 353 -55.44 -31.57 0.69
N SER A 354 -55.12 -30.29 0.88
CA SER A 354 -53.84 -29.83 1.47
C SER A 354 -53.77 -29.98 3.00
N ILE A 355 -52.66 -29.48 3.60
CA ILE A 355 -52.28 -29.44 5.04
C ILE A 355 -51.40 -30.64 5.46
N GLY A 356 -50.23 -30.48 6.07
CA GLY A 356 -49.45 -29.26 6.30
C GLY A 356 -48.20 -29.43 7.19
N LEU A 357 -47.30 -28.45 7.07
CA LEU A 357 -46.42 -27.85 8.10
C LEU A 357 -45.12 -28.54 8.60
N LEU A 358 -44.08 -27.67 8.65
CA LEU A 358 -42.99 -27.53 9.64
C LEU A 358 -41.76 -28.46 9.62
N ALA A 359 -40.68 -27.90 9.05
CA ALA A 359 -39.42 -27.53 9.72
C ALA A 359 -38.59 -28.59 10.51
N ALA A 360 -37.36 -28.83 10.04
CA ALA A 360 -36.13 -28.52 10.79
C ALA A 360 -34.89 -28.51 9.87
N LEU A 361 -33.87 -27.73 10.25
CA LEU A 361 -32.59 -27.55 9.55
C LEU A 361 -31.53 -28.59 9.95
N LEU A 362 -30.45 -28.67 9.15
CA LEU A 362 -29.09 -29.10 9.50
C LEU A 362 -28.92 -30.52 10.10
N SER A 363 -28.43 -31.46 9.29
CA SER A 363 -27.25 -32.30 9.61
C SER A 363 -27.01 -33.37 8.54
N LEU A 364 -25.96 -33.20 7.72
CA LEU A 364 -25.44 -34.28 6.88
C LEU A 364 -23.91 -34.16 6.75
N LEU A 365 -23.25 -34.33 7.89
CA LEU A 365 -21.82 -34.52 8.04
C LEU A 365 -21.59 -35.61 9.09
N LEU A 366 -20.88 -36.67 8.70
CA LEU A 366 -20.25 -37.72 9.54
C LEU A 366 -21.16 -38.70 10.29
N LEU A 367 -21.15 -39.99 9.90
CA LEU A 367 -20.48 -41.10 10.64
C LEU A 367 -20.80 -42.51 10.08
N GLY A 368 -19.85 -43.45 10.23
CA GLY A 368 -19.97 -44.88 9.85
C GLY A 368 -19.03 -45.30 8.70
N ALA A 369 -17.71 -45.52 8.85
CA ALA A 369 -16.99 -46.42 9.78
C ALA A 369 -17.38 -47.91 9.59
N ALA A 370 -16.48 -48.90 9.45
CA ALA A 370 -15.00 -48.91 9.31
C ALA A 370 -14.49 -50.32 8.87
N ALA A 371 -13.15 -50.44 8.71
CA ALA A 371 -12.32 -51.68 8.74
C ALA A 371 -12.32 -52.63 7.51
N ALA A 372 -11.25 -53.40 7.21
CA ALA A 372 -9.80 -53.31 7.51
C ALA A 372 -9.01 -54.40 6.72
N LEU A 373 -7.65 -54.31 6.75
CA LEU A 373 -6.61 -55.37 6.58
C LEU A 373 -5.79 -55.51 5.27
N THR A 374 -4.55 -54.96 5.35
CA THR A 374 -3.22 -55.58 5.04
C THR A 374 -2.97 -56.45 3.80
N TYR A 375 -1.95 -56.09 2.99
CA TYR A 375 -0.58 -56.68 2.94
C TYR A 375 0.26 -55.88 1.90
N CYS A 376 1.35 -55.16 2.22
CA CYS A 376 2.75 -55.57 2.47
C CYS A 376 3.58 -56.07 1.24
N LEU A 377 4.46 -55.21 0.66
CA LEU A 377 5.95 -55.31 0.70
C LEU A 377 6.72 -54.76 -0.54
N CYS A 378 7.69 -53.85 -0.28
CA CYS A 378 9.05 -53.69 -0.87
C CYS A 378 9.29 -53.66 -2.42
N CYS A 379 10.35 -53.12 -3.02
CA CYS A 379 11.65 -52.47 -2.64
C CYS A 379 12.21 -51.77 -3.93
N ARG A 380 13.30 -50.96 -4.02
CA ARG A 380 14.30 -50.29 -3.15
C ARG A 380 14.99 -49.21 -4.04
N ALA A 381 15.39 -48.01 -3.59
CA ALA A 381 16.74 -47.64 -3.10
C ALA A 381 16.90 -46.10 -3.31
N GLY A 382 17.74 -45.33 -2.62
CA GLY A 382 18.60 -45.60 -1.47
C GLY A 382 19.61 -44.46 -1.24
N GLY A 383 19.76 -43.98 0.01
CA GLY A 383 20.73 -42.93 0.38
C GLY A 383 20.53 -42.50 1.84
N ARG A 384 21.61 -42.48 2.65
CA ARG A 384 21.59 -42.17 4.09
C ARG A 384 22.71 -41.20 4.46
N CYS A 385 22.45 -40.33 5.45
CA CYS A 385 23.26 -39.99 6.64
C CYS A 385 22.37 -39.03 7.48
N ALA A 386 22.07 -39.20 8.77
CA ALA A 386 22.89 -39.41 9.97
C ALA A 386 23.86 -38.24 10.25
N GLY A 387 23.75 -37.47 11.34
CA GLY A 387 22.69 -37.42 12.37
C GLY A 387 23.05 -36.54 13.59
N SER A 388 22.09 -36.37 14.51
CA SER A 388 22.25 -36.08 15.96
C SER A 388 23.24 -34.98 16.44
N GLN A 389 22.71 -33.94 17.11
CA GLN A 389 22.84 -33.86 18.57
C GLN A 389 21.78 -32.94 19.23
N LYS A 390 21.37 -33.32 20.45
CA LYS A 390 20.63 -32.47 21.40
C LYS A 390 21.63 -31.86 22.39
N THR A 391 21.46 -30.59 22.73
CA THR A 391 21.89 -30.05 24.03
C THR A 391 20.81 -29.14 24.59
N THR A 392 20.38 -29.45 25.82
CA THR A 392 19.58 -28.57 26.67
C THR A 392 20.49 -27.59 27.40
N HIS A 393 20.09 -26.32 27.56
CA HIS A 393 20.58 -25.51 28.67
C HIS A 393 19.43 -24.74 29.34
N SER A 394 19.48 -24.73 30.67
CA SER A 394 18.64 -23.94 31.57
C SER A 394 19.33 -22.60 31.83
N ASP A 395 18.56 -21.53 32.05
CA ASP A 395 18.75 -20.58 33.16
C ASP A 395 17.47 -19.71 33.31
N LYS A 396 16.82 -19.69 34.47
CA LYS A 396 17.07 -18.85 35.67
C LYS A 396 16.87 -17.35 35.41
N VAL A 397 15.67 -16.87 35.73
CA VAL A 397 15.41 -15.45 36.01
C VAL A 397 15.34 -15.25 37.52
N THR A 398 16.27 -14.47 38.06
CA THR A 398 16.36 -14.17 39.48
C THR A 398 15.43 -13.01 39.84
N ARG A 399 14.60 -13.16 40.87
CA ARG A 399 13.86 -12.05 41.48
C ARG A 399 14.80 -11.19 42.33
N THR A 400 14.67 -9.87 42.23
CA THR A 400 15.03 -8.95 43.32
C THR A 400 13.82 -8.05 43.63
N TYR A 401 13.70 -7.68 44.89
CA TYR A 401 12.50 -7.13 45.53
C TYR A 401 12.63 -5.61 45.79
N ARG A 402 11.51 -4.99 46.22
CA ARG A 402 11.34 -3.66 46.86
C ARG A 402 11.00 -2.48 45.94
N ASP A 403 10.10 -1.57 46.32
CA ASP A 403 9.15 -1.59 47.46
C ASP A 403 7.88 -0.78 47.09
N ASP A 404 6.73 -1.19 47.64
CA ASP A 404 5.44 -0.50 47.50
C ASP A 404 5.36 0.80 48.31
N TYR A 405 4.58 1.78 47.84
CA TYR A 405 3.79 2.63 48.75
C TYR A 405 2.49 3.17 48.10
N TYR A 406 1.36 2.62 48.56
CA TYR A 406 0.02 3.22 48.67
C TYR A 406 -0.17 4.71 48.28
N ARG A 407 -1.21 5.06 47.48
CA ARG A 407 -2.60 5.26 48.02
C ARG A 407 -3.69 5.62 46.98
N ASP A 408 -4.85 4.98 47.17
CA ASP A 408 -6.25 5.36 46.92
C ASP A 408 -6.72 6.38 45.85
N SER A 409 -7.48 5.85 44.88
CA SER A 409 -8.97 5.93 44.81
C SER A 409 -9.71 7.26 45.15
N ARG A 410 -10.32 7.92 44.14
CA ARG A 410 -11.80 7.94 43.89
C ARG A 410 -12.31 9.04 42.93
N TYR A 411 -13.24 8.63 42.07
CA TYR A 411 -14.52 9.28 41.73
C TYR A 411 -14.70 10.79 42.02
N TYR A 412 -15.02 11.57 40.97
CA TYR A 412 -16.24 12.38 40.98
C TYR A 412 -16.82 12.54 39.58
N ASP A 413 -18.15 12.43 39.52
CA ASP A 413 -19.01 12.59 38.36
C ASP A 413 -19.65 13.99 38.36
N ARG A 414 -19.85 14.61 37.18
CA ARG A 414 -20.84 15.67 36.95
C ARG A 414 -20.98 16.10 35.48
N ASP A 415 -22.15 15.80 34.93
CA ASP A 415 -22.74 16.56 33.83
C ASP A 415 -22.93 18.05 34.17
N TYR A 416 -22.90 18.90 33.14
CA TYR A 416 -23.75 20.09 33.09
C TYR A 416 -24.13 20.45 31.65
N ASP A 417 -25.39 20.21 31.29
CA ASP A 417 -26.01 20.63 30.03
C ASP A 417 -26.60 22.05 30.17
N ARG A 418 -26.38 22.92 29.16
CA ARG A 418 -27.18 24.13 28.91
C ARG A 418 -26.92 24.74 27.52
N ARG A 419 -27.88 24.51 26.61
CA ARG A 419 -28.71 25.53 25.90
C ARG A 419 -28.28 27.01 26.04
N SER A 420 -28.43 27.90 25.05
CA SER A 420 -28.90 27.82 23.64
C SER A 420 -28.68 29.19 22.96
N ASP A 421 -29.21 29.37 21.73
CA ASP A 421 -29.56 30.64 21.03
C ASP A 421 -28.63 31.02 19.84
N ILE A 422 -29.13 30.85 18.59
CA ILE A 422 -29.69 31.88 17.67
C ILE A 422 -28.55 32.72 17.03
N ASP A 423 -28.14 32.55 15.75
CA ASP A 423 -28.82 32.46 14.43
C ASP A 423 -29.00 33.82 13.71
N TYR A 424 -28.78 33.82 12.39
CA TYR A 424 -28.78 34.92 11.40
C TYR A 424 -27.75 36.08 11.52
N ASP A 425 -26.91 36.24 10.48
CA ASP A 425 -27.27 37.16 9.38
C ASP A 425 -26.65 36.74 8.02
N ASP A 426 -27.37 37.04 6.93
CA ASP A 426 -27.04 36.74 5.53
C ASP A 426 -27.15 38.02 4.70
N ARG A 427 -26.12 38.38 3.91
CA ARG A 427 -26.24 38.81 2.48
C ARG A 427 -24.97 39.38 1.84
N ARG A 428 -24.69 38.84 0.64
CA ARG A 428 -24.46 39.52 -0.66
C ARG A 428 -23.47 40.72 -0.73
N ASP A 429 -22.56 40.79 -1.71
CA ASP A 429 -22.95 40.97 -3.12
C ASP A 429 -21.93 40.51 -4.19
N ARG A 430 -22.40 40.41 -5.44
CA ARG A 430 -21.62 40.25 -6.70
C ARG A 430 -21.87 41.46 -7.62
N TYR A 431 -21.13 41.55 -8.74
CA TYR A 431 -21.10 42.57 -9.83
C TYR A 431 -19.86 43.49 -9.77
N ASP A 432 -19.17 43.87 -10.87
CA ASP A 432 -19.29 43.49 -12.30
C ASP A 432 -17.92 43.59 -13.05
N ARG A 433 -17.91 43.15 -14.31
CA ARG A 433 -16.81 43.15 -15.30
C ARG A 433 -16.65 44.51 -16.01
N ARG A 434 -15.44 44.82 -16.56
CA ARG A 434 -15.14 44.94 -18.03
C ARG A 434 -13.92 45.80 -18.40
N ARG A 435 -13.27 45.38 -19.52
CA ARG A 435 -12.25 46.09 -20.38
C ARG A 435 -10.89 46.32 -19.69
N GLY A 436 -9.74 46.21 -20.35
CA GLY A 436 -9.34 46.33 -21.77
C GLY A 436 -8.11 47.28 -21.77
N ASP A 437 -7.01 47.10 -22.51
CA ASP A 437 -6.77 46.49 -23.82
C ASP A 437 -5.33 45.91 -23.91
N ARG A 438 -5.11 44.77 -24.59
CA ARG A 438 -4.38 44.64 -25.87
C ARG A 438 -3.23 45.63 -26.14
N TYR A 439 -2.04 45.06 -26.38
CA TYR A 439 -1.20 45.41 -27.54
C TYR A 439 -0.63 44.13 -28.16
N ASP A 440 -0.61 44.09 -29.49
CA ASP A 440 -0.10 43.00 -30.34
C ASP A 440 0.56 43.66 -31.57
N ALA A 441 1.76 43.21 -31.96
CA ALA A 441 2.52 43.73 -33.10
C ALA A 441 3.64 42.77 -33.57
N SER A 442 3.22 41.64 -34.14
CA SER A 442 3.81 40.92 -35.28
C SER A 442 5.18 41.30 -35.92
N ARG A 443 5.96 40.24 -36.25
CA ARG A 443 6.82 40.01 -37.44
C ARG A 443 8.10 40.86 -37.66
N GLU A 444 9.27 40.19 -37.76
CA GLU A 444 9.95 39.69 -38.98
C GLU A 444 11.31 39.05 -38.56
N GLY A 445 11.67 37.84 -39.04
CA GLY A 445 12.77 37.69 -40.00
C GLY A 445 13.80 36.61 -39.58
N SER A 446 14.48 35.97 -40.54
CA SER A 446 15.47 34.87 -40.40
C SER A 446 16.23 34.72 -41.75
N PRO A 447 17.40 34.04 -41.92
CA PRO A 447 18.42 33.48 -40.99
C PRO A 447 19.86 34.03 -41.30
N TYR A 448 20.92 33.20 -41.10
CA TYR A 448 22.38 33.38 -41.35
C TYR A 448 23.19 34.13 -40.25
N SER A 449 24.52 33.91 -40.03
CA SER A 449 25.43 32.76 -40.29
C SER A 449 26.84 33.05 -39.76
N ALA A 450 27.43 32.10 -39.02
CA ALA A 450 28.86 31.76 -38.92
C ALA A 450 29.94 32.79 -38.47
N SER A 451 31.08 32.22 -38.04
CA SER A 451 32.41 32.83 -37.84
C SER A 451 32.61 33.61 -36.53
N GLN A 452 33.75 33.60 -35.84
CA GLN A 452 34.88 32.69 -35.61
C GLN A 452 35.93 33.52 -34.82
N VAL A 453 36.62 32.92 -33.85
CA VAL A 453 38.02 33.23 -33.48
C VAL A 453 38.36 34.65 -32.95
N LYS A 454 38.75 34.74 -31.66
CA LYS A 454 40.17 35.01 -31.33
C LYS A 454 40.58 34.63 -29.90
N LEU A 455 41.56 33.74 -29.80
CA LEU A 455 42.38 33.53 -28.60
C LEU A 455 43.47 34.61 -28.54
N LEU A 456 43.72 35.17 -27.36
CA LEU A 456 45.03 35.75 -26.99
C LEU A 456 45.31 35.45 -25.52
N GLY A 457 46.55 35.09 -25.24
CA GLY A 457 47.03 34.58 -23.94
C GLY A 457 47.40 35.66 -22.91
N PRO A 458 48.06 35.25 -21.81
CA PRO A 458 48.08 35.99 -20.55
C PRO A 458 49.12 37.13 -20.51
N ARG A 459 48.97 38.00 -19.51
CA ARG A 459 50.02 38.93 -19.05
C ARG A 459 50.09 38.98 -17.52
N ASP A 460 51.29 39.29 -17.06
CA ASP A 460 51.77 39.03 -15.71
C ASP A 460 51.29 40.00 -14.62
N LEU A 461 51.51 39.54 -13.38
CA LEU A 461 51.46 40.27 -12.12
C LEU A 461 52.35 41.53 -12.10
N PRO A 462 52.07 42.44 -11.15
CA PRO A 462 53.14 43.11 -10.41
C PRO A 462 53.07 42.82 -8.90
N ARG A 463 54.22 42.45 -8.32
CA ARG A 463 54.56 42.72 -6.90
C ARG A 463 55.03 44.18 -6.76
N VAL A 464 55.29 44.62 -5.50
CA VAL A 464 55.83 45.91 -5.00
C VAL A 464 54.74 46.68 -4.23
N VAL A 465 54.87 47.03 -2.93
CA VAL A 465 55.93 46.81 -1.90
C VAL A 465 55.36 45.98 -0.76
#